data_AF-A0A1Y6C9Z9-F1
#
_entry.id   AF-A0A1Y6C9Z9-F1
#
_cell.length_a   1.000
_cell.length_b   1.000
_cell.length_c   1.000
_cell.angle_alpha   90.00
_cell.angle_beta   90.00
_cell.angle_gamma   90.00
#
_symmetry.space_group_name_H-M   'P 1'
#
loop_
_entity.id
_entity.type
_entity.pdbx_description
1 polymer ?
#
loop_
_entity_poly.entity_id
_entity_poly.type
_entity_poly.pdbx_seq_one_letter_code
_entity_poly.pdbx_strand_id
1 'polypeptide(L)' 'MPWKECSVMDERLRFVSRLLDGEAMTEACREFVPGFVAGRAA' A
#
# COMPACT_ATOMS: atom_id res chain seq x y z
N MET A 1 -16.34 2.61 20.21
CA MET A 1 -15.41 1.48 20.42
C MET A 1 -14.03 2.01 20.07
N PRO A 2 -13.06 2.04 21.00
CA PRO A 2 -11.69 2.51 20.72
C PRO A 2 -10.98 1.70 19.63
N TRP A 3 -11.44 0.46 19.37
CA TRP A 3 -11.02 -0.42 18.28
C TRP A 3 -11.33 0.09 16.85
N LYS A 4 -11.61 1.39 16.66
CA LYS A 4 -11.97 1.99 15.35
C LYS A 4 -10.92 2.97 14.81
N GLU A 5 -9.80 3.14 15.52
CA GLU A 5 -8.61 3.78 14.96
C GLU A 5 -7.87 2.75 14.10
N CYS A 6 -7.90 2.91 12.78
CA CYS A 6 -7.03 2.14 11.89
C CYS A 6 -5.60 2.57 12.16
N SER A 7 -4.75 1.66 12.64
CA SER A 7 -3.36 1.98 12.90
C SER A 7 -2.57 2.04 11.59
N VAL A 8 -1.42 2.71 11.64
CA VAL A 8 -0.43 2.70 10.55
C VAL A 8 0.06 1.27 10.25
N MET A 9 -0.12 0.30 11.17
CA MET A 9 0.13 -1.12 10.90
C MET A 9 -0.98 -1.74 10.04
N ASP A 10 -2.25 -1.42 10.27
CA ASP A 10 -3.39 -1.95 9.50
C ASP A 10 -3.42 -1.45 8.05
N GLU A 11 -2.82 -0.30 7.79
CA GLU A 11 -2.55 0.21 6.43
C GLU A 11 -1.40 -0.53 5.76
N ARG A 12 -0.28 -0.74 6.48
CA ARG A 12 0.86 -1.54 6.00
C ARG A 12 0.49 -2.99 5.71
N LEU A 13 -0.37 -3.60 6.54
CA LEU A 13 -0.85 -4.96 6.34
C LEU A 13 -1.74 -5.08 5.10
N ARG A 14 -2.59 -4.09 4.81
CA ARG A 14 -3.38 -4.04 3.56
C ARG A 14 -2.54 -3.82 2.31
N PHE A 15 -1.47 -3.03 2.40
CA PHE A 15 -0.49 -2.91 1.32
C PHE A 15 0.22 -4.25 1.06
N VAL A 16 0.70 -4.91 2.12
CA VAL A 16 1.40 -6.21 1.99
C VAL A 16 0.46 -7.33 1.53
N SER A 17 -0.80 -7.38 1.96
CA SER A 17 -1.74 -8.42 1.51
C SER A 17 -1.96 -8.33 0.01
N ARG A 18 -2.23 -7.14 -0.54
CA ARG A 18 -2.39 -6.92 -1.99
C ARG A 18 -1.20 -7.39 -2.82
N LEU A 19 0.02 -7.14 -2.34
CA LEU A 19 1.24 -7.62 -3.00
C LEU A 19 1.35 -9.16 -2.98
N LEU A 20 0.87 -9.81 -1.92
CA LEU A 20 0.81 -11.28 -1.81
C LEU A 20 -0.34 -11.87 -2.64
N ASP A 21 -1.44 -11.14 -2.80
CA ASP A 21 -2.57 -11.45 -3.70
C ASP A 21 -2.19 -11.26 -5.20
N GLY A 22 -1.00 -10.71 -5.48
CA GLY A 22 -0.45 -10.53 -6.82
C GLY A 22 -0.69 -9.15 -7.46
N GLU A 23 -1.16 -8.16 -6.70
CA GLU A 23 -1.27 -6.77 -7.18
C GLU A 23 0.13 -6.23 -7.53
N ALA A 24 0.26 -5.62 -8.71
CA ALA A 24 1.54 -5.08 -9.14
C ALA A 24 1.98 -3.93 -8.22
N MET A 25 3.24 -3.95 -7.78
CA MET A 25 3.84 -2.95 -6.86
C MET A 25 3.53 -1.49 -7.26
N THR A 26 3.51 -1.21 -8.57
CA THR A 26 3.18 0.12 -9.11
C THR A 26 1.74 0.56 -8.82
N GLU A 27 0.77 -0.36 -8.83
CA GLU A 27 -0.63 -0.06 -8.49
C GLU A 27 -0.79 0.15 -6.99
N ALA A 28 -0.29 -0.80 -6.18
CA ALA A 28 -0.37 -0.74 -4.73
C ALA A 28 0.31 0.54 -4.17
N CYS A 29 1.45 0.94 -4.73
CA CYS A 29 2.12 2.18 -4.32
C CYS A 29 1.35 3.46 -4.67
N ARG A 30 0.44 3.48 -5.65
CA ARG A 30 -0.39 4.68 -5.92
C ARG A 30 -1.40 4.96 -4.82
N GLU A 31 -1.92 3.92 -4.15
CA GLU A 31 -2.87 4.07 -3.05
C GLU A 31 -2.16 4.27 -1.70
N PHE A 32 -1.08 3.52 -1.44
CA PHE A 32 -0.43 3.49 -0.12
C PHE A 32 0.84 4.35 0.01
N VAL A 33 1.41 4.87 -1.09
CA VAL A 33 2.65 5.67 -1.08
C VAL A 33 2.46 6.98 -1.86
N PRO A 34 1.82 8.01 -1.25
CA PRO A 34 1.63 9.32 -1.89
C PRO A 34 2.96 9.92 -2.36
N GLY A 35 3.03 10.29 -3.64
CA GLY A 35 4.26 10.79 -4.28
C GLY A 35 5.16 9.71 -4.89
N PHE A 36 4.79 8.42 -4.86
CA PHE A 36 5.47 7.39 -5.64
C PHE A 36 5.33 7.64 -7.15
N VAL A 37 6.44 8.04 -7.78
CA VAL A 37 6.54 8.13 -9.24
C VAL A 37 7.08 6.80 -9.76
N ALA A 38 6.26 6.08 -10.52
CA ALA A 38 6.54 4.74 -11.04
C ALA A 38 7.60 4.73 -12.17
N GLY A 39 8.82 5.08 -11.81
CA GLY A 39 10.03 4.96 -12.64
C GLY A 39 10.28 6.11 -13.62
N ARG A 40 11.57 6.38 -13.83
CA ARG A 40 12.09 6.40 -15.19
C ARG A 40 12.81 5.07 -15.38
N ALA A 41 12.17 4.13 -16.07
CA ALA A 41 12.89 2.99 -16.61
C ALA A 41 13.83 3.50 -17.72
N ALA A 42 15.03 2.93 -17.78
CA ALA A 42 16.08 3.22 -18.75
C ALA A 42 16.83 1.90 -19.04
#